data_AF-A0AAU7P0P4-F1
#
_entry.id   AF-A0AAU7P0P4-F1
#
_cell.length_a   1.000
_cell.length_b   1.000
_cell.length_c   1.000
_cell.angle_alpha   90.00
_cell.angle_beta   90.00
_cell.angle_gamma   90.00
#
_symmetry.space_group_name_H-M   'P 1'
#
loop_
_entity.id
_entity.type
_entity.pdbx_description
1 polymer ?
#
loop_
_entity_poly.entity_id
_entity_poly.type
_entity_poly.pdbx_seq_one_letter_code
_entity_poly.pdbx_strand_id
1 'polypeptide(L)' 'MEQEQHTAINWLDRDDIVDILESHGFACYDKESTDELREALRANIEDGTIDAACLENSNGMRK' A
#
# COMPACT_ATOMS: atom_id res chain seq x y z
N MET A 1 -4.41 13.22 11.16
CA MET A 1 -3.34 12.27 10.84
C MET A 1 -3.65 11.44 9.58
N GLU A 2 -4.60 11.87 8.72
CA GLU A 2 -4.98 11.13 7.50
C GLU A 2 -4.19 11.55 6.24
N GLN A 3 -3.54 12.72 6.22
CA GLN A 3 -2.86 13.24 5.01
C GLN A 3 -1.49 12.62 4.75
N GLU A 4 -0.77 12.22 5.79
CA GLU A 4 0.59 11.65 5.68
C GLU A 4 0.55 10.25 5.03
N GLN A 5 -0.46 9.44 5.38
CA GLN A 5 -0.65 8.09 4.86
C GLN A 5 -1.02 8.11 3.37
N HIS A 6 -1.89 9.03 2.96
CA HIS A 6 -2.21 9.25 1.54
C HIS A 6 -0.98 9.60 0.71
N THR A 7 -0.10 10.42 1.27
CA THR A 7 1.12 10.83 0.57
C THR A 7 2.03 9.62 0.44
N ALA A 8 2.26 8.82 1.48
CA ALA A 8 3.11 7.62 1.39
C ALA A 8 2.63 6.61 0.33
N ILE A 9 1.33 6.31 0.28
CA ILE A 9 0.74 5.36 -0.69
C ILE A 9 0.88 5.86 -2.14
N ASN A 10 0.79 7.17 -2.34
CA ASN A 10 0.91 7.75 -3.68
C ASN A 10 2.35 7.67 -4.25
N TRP A 11 3.34 7.38 -3.41
CA TRP A 11 4.75 7.24 -3.80
C TRP A 11 5.18 5.78 -3.95
N LEU A 12 4.35 4.81 -3.56
CA LEU A 12 4.62 3.39 -3.77
C LEU A 12 4.39 3.00 -5.21
N ASP A 13 5.25 2.14 -5.74
CA ASP A 13 5.07 1.58 -7.07
C ASP A 13 4.03 0.45 -7.03
N ARG A 14 3.52 0.05 -8.21
CA ARG A 14 2.51 -1.03 -8.28
C ARG A 14 3.05 -2.31 -7.65
N ASP A 15 4.31 -2.63 -7.92
CA ASP A 15 4.97 -3.83 -7.42
C ASP A 15 5.03 -3.86 -5.89
N ASP A 16 5.41 -2.74 -5.26
CA ASP A 16 5.42 -2.62 -3.80
C ASP A 16 4.01 -2.77 -3.19
N ILE A 17 3.00 -2.18 -3.82
CA ILE A 17 1.61 -2.28 -3.35
C ILE A 17 1.12 -3.72 -3.40
N VAL A 18 1.41 -4.42 -4.51
CA VAL A 18 1.08 -5.82 -4.70
C VAL A 18 1.81 -6.69 -3.67
N ASP A 19 3.11 -6.48 -3.47
CA ASP A 19 3.90 -7.24 -2.49
C ASP A 19 3.34 -7.08 -1.06
N ILE A 20 2.99 -5.87 -0.65
CA ILE A 20 2.37 -5.61 0.66
C ILE A 20 1.02 -6.32 0.77
N LEU A 21 0.15 -6.18 -0.24
CA LEU A 21 -1.17 -6.79 -0.24
C LEU A 21 -1.08 -8.32 -0.23
N GLU A 22 -0.25 -8.93 -1.08
CA GLU A 22 -0.04 -10.37 -1.14
C GLU A 22 0.58 -10.93 0.15
N SER A 23 1.52 -10.20 0.76
CA SER A 23 2.13 -10.56 2.05
C SER A 23 1.09 -10.61 3.18
N HIS A 24 0.06 -9.77 3.11
CA HIS A 24 -1.08 -9.78 4.02
C HIS A 24 -2.22 -10.74 3.62
N GLY A 25 -2.06 -11.49 2.52
CA GLY A 25 -3.03 -12.49 2.05
C GLY A 25 -4.12 -11.95 1.14
N PHE A 26 -3.98 -10.73 0.60
CA PHE A 26 -4.84 -10.20 -0.44
C PHE A 26 -4.39 -10.67 -1.82
N ALA A 27 -5.33 -11.14 -2.64
CA ALA A 27 -5.03 -11.54 -4.01
C ALA A 27 -5.10 -10.31 -4.93
N CYS A 28 -3.95 -9.85 -5.41
CA CYS A 28 -3.87 -8.82 -6.44
C CYS A 28 -3.92 -9.45 -7.83
N TYR A 29 -4.84 -9.02 -8.68
CA TYR A 29 -4.92 -9.52 -10.04
C TYR A 29 -4.26 -8.57 -11.04
N ASP A 30 -3.57 -9.11 -12.04
CA ASP A 30 -2.87 -8.29 -13.05
C ASP A 30 -3.80 -7.41 -13.90
N LYS A 31 -5.10 -7.73 -13.92
CA LYS A 31 -6.16 -6.93 -14.56
C LYS A 31 -6.51 -5.65 -13.79
N GLU A 32 -6.10 -5.54 -12.52
CA GLU A 32 -6.41 -4.39 -11.67
C GLU A 32 -5.41 -3.27 -11.90
N SER A 33 -5.93 -2.04 -11.95
CA SER A 33 -5.14 -0.84 -12.14
C SER A 33 -4.37 -0.51 -10.86
N THR A 34 -3.23 0.15 -11.00
CA THR A 34 -2.45 0.64 -9.84
C THR A 34 -3.30 1.51 -8.89
N ASP A 35 -4.26 2.25 -9.44
CA ASP A 35 -5.19 3.09 -8.67
C ASP A 35 -6.12 2.25 -7.77
N GLU A 36 -6.73 1.20 -8.32
CA GLU A 36 -7.59 0.26 -7.58
C GLU A 36 -6.82 -0.42 -6.44
N LEU A 37 -5.56 -0.82 -6.71
CA LEU A 37 -4.68 -1.42 -5.70
C LEU A 37 -4.29 -0.42 -4.60
N ARG A 38 -4.07 0.85 -4.95
CA ARG A 38 -3.82 1.91 -3.97
C ARG A 38 -5.02 2.17 -3.09
N GLU A 39 -6.23 2.23 -3.66
CA GLU A 39 -7.45 2.40 -2.89
C GLU A 39 -7.69 1.22 -1.95
N ALA A 40 -7.44 -0.01 -2.41
CA ALA A 40 -7.52 -1.20 -1.58
C ALA A 40 -6.51 -1.15 -0.42
N LEU A 41 -5.23 -0.84 -0.70
CA LEU A 41 -4.20 -0.71 0.32
C LEU A 41 -4.58 0.36 1.36
N ARG A 42 -5.06 1.51 0.89
CA ARG A 42 -5.54 2.60 1.74
C ARG A 42 -6.69 2.16 2.65
N ALA A 43 -7.71 1.51 2.08
CA ALA A 43 -8.88 1.05 2.85
C ALA A 43 -8.48 0.07 3.95
N ASN A 44 -7.53 -0.83 3.68
CA ASN A 44 -7.02 -1.78 4.67
C ASN A 44 -6.21 -1.13 5.79
N ILE A 45 -5.54 -0.01 5.51
CA ILE A 45 -4.84 0.77 6.54
C ILE A 45 -5.83 1.54 7.40
N GLU A 46 -6.85 2.16 6.78
CA GLU A 46 -7.93 2.84 7.52
C GLU A 46 -8.74 1.86 8.38
N ASP A 47 -8.91 0.62 7.92
CA ASP A 47 -9.52 -0.47 8.68
C ASP A 47 -8.62 -0.97 9.83
N GLY A 48 -7.30 -0.75 9.74
CA GLY A 48 -6.31 -1.25 10.70
C GLY A 48 -5.86 -2.70 10.44
N THR A 49 -6.21 -3.25 9.29
CA THR A 49 -5.76 -4.57 8.82
C THR A 49 -4.28 -4.54 8.40
N ILE A 50 -3.84 -3.44 7.79
CA ILE A 50 -2.44 -3.20 7.42
C ILE A 50 -1.91 -2.04 8.26
N ASP A 51 -0.79 -2.25 8.94
CA ASP A 51 -0.16 -1.20 9.71
C ASP A 51 0.57 -0.21 8.79
N ALA A 52 0.36 1.09 9.01
CA ALA A 52 0.99 2.13 8.20
C ALA A 52 2.52 2.09 8.25
N ALA A 53 3.14 1.47 9.28
CA ALA A 53 4.57 1.24 9.35
C ALA A 53 5.10 0.32 8.23
N CYS A 54 4.23 -0.50 7.61
CA CYS A 54 4.60 -1.30 6.45
C CYS A 54 4.96 -0.40 5.25
N LEU A 55 4.28 0.74 5.11
CA LEU A 55 4.57 1.74 4.06
C LEU A 55 5.93 2.42 4.27
N GLU A 56 6.35 2.61 5.53
CA GLU A 56 7.64 3.24 5.86
C GLU A 56 8.83 2.34 5.49
N ASN A 57 8.70 1.01 5.62
CA ASN A 57 9.77 0.08 5.24
C ASN A 57 10.04 0.08 3.72
N SER A 58 9.01 0.23 2.90
CA SER A 58 9.17 0.31 1.43
C SER A 58 9.73 1.68 0.98
N ASN A 59 9.41 2.77 1.70
CA ASN A 59 9.92 4.11 1.35
C ASN A 59 11.32 4.40 1.94
N GLY A 60 11.69 3.77 3.06
CA GLY A 60 12.91 4.03 3.83
C GLY A 60 14.22 3.51 3.20
N MET A 61 14.17 2.77 2.09
CA MET A 61 15.38 2.24 1.45
C MET A 61 16.02 3.19 0.41
N ARG A 62 15.46 4.39 0.19
CA ARG A 62 16.13 5.45 -0.59
C ARG A 62 16.96 6.38 0.31
N LYS A 63 18.11 5.84 0.72
CA LYS A 63 19.34 6.50 1.21
C LYS A 63 19.34 7.25 2.54
#